data_AF-A0A957MYE2-F1
#
_entry.id   AF-A0A957MYE2-F1
#
_cell.length_a   1.000
_cell.length_b   1.000
_cell.length_c   1.000
_cell.angle_alpha   90.00
_cell.angle_beta   90.00
_cell.angle_gamma   90.00
#
_symmetry.space_group_name_H-M   'P 1'
#
loop_
_entity.id
_entity.type
_entity.pdbx_description
1 polymer ?
#
loop_
_entity_poly.entity_id
_entity_poly.type
_entity_poly.pdbx_seq_one_letter_code
_entity_poly.pdbx_strand_id
1 'polypeptide(L)'
;MSEVLGVIIQFLPVILILFIANLAERLREQEQPYMPLAVLAYVSLGLLYGVLALLGLGALFVPAGLQAQPDLQEQLNTIVPVQSWAWLSWGILIPSLAGLLLLLKPVRRWLAGFSTLDAANPVHAVSVSMTMFIPIYLAFTLGIGLNNLATQIATQVEETGRQPVTVGLLWVQTALFVLIALVGVGWLTRRSFKESLVRLGVVAPTPREVLIAVGVA
;
A
#
# COMPACT_ATOMS: atom_id res chain seq x y z
N MET A 1 -16.67 -9.13 11.88
CA MET A 1 -15.37 -9.62 12.38
C MET A 1 -14.47 -10.11 11.25
N SER A 2 -14.97 -10.91 10.31
CA SER A 2 -14.21 -11.36 9.12
C SER A 2 -13.63 -10.20 8.28
N GLU A 3 -14.42 -9.16 8.02
CA GLU A 3 -13.98 -7.98 7.26
C GLU A 3 -12.81 -7.24 7.93
N VAL A 4 -12.90 -7.02 9.24
CA VAL A 4 -11.84 -6.38 10.05
C VAL A 4 -10.54 -7.19 9.97
N LEU A 5 -10.63 -8.51 10.10
CA LEU A 5 -9.47 -9.40 9.97
C LEU A 5 -8.88 -9.34 8.55
N GLY A 6 -9.73 -9.30 7.52
CA GLY A 6 -9.29 -9.15 6.13
C GLY A 6 -8.46 -7.89 5.91
N VAL A 7 -8.93 -6.75 6.42
CA VAL A 7 -8.19 -5.49 6.34
C VAL A 7 -6.86 -5.55 7.10
N ILE A 8 -6.85 -6.10 8.32
CA ILE A 8 -5.61 -6.26 9.09
C ILE A 8 -4.60 -7.13 8.32
N ILE A 9 -5.03 -8.26 7.78
CA ILE A 9 -4.19 -9.17 6.99
C ILE A 9 -3.66 -8.47 5.74
N GLN A 10 -4.46 -7.62 5.08
CA GLN A 10 -4.04 -6.86 3.90
C GLN A 10 -2.90 -5.88 4.21
N PHE A 11 -2.92 -5.20 5.36
CA PHE A 11 -1.89 -4.24 5.75
C PHE A 11 -0.67 -4.87 6.43
N LEU A 12 -0.81 -6.07 6.99
CA LEU A 12 0.24 -6.76 7.75
C LEU A 12 1.57 -6.90 6.97
N PRO A 13 1.61 -7.30 5.68
CA PRO A 13 2.87 -7.38 4.94
C PRO A 13 3.61 -6.05 4.88
N VAL A 14 2.90 -4.94 4.66
CA VAL A 14 3.49 -3.60 4.59
C VAL A 14 4.07 -3.19 5.94
N ILE A 15 3.33 -3.42 7.02
CA ILE A 15 3.77 -3.14 8.40
C ILE A 15 5.03 -3.94 8.73
N LEU A 16 5.04 -5.24 8.42
CA LEU A 16 6.19 -6.11 8.70
C LEU A 16 7.43 -5.70 7.90
N ILE A 17 7.29 -5.38 6.62
CA ILE A 17 8.41 -4.92 5.79
C ILE A 17 9.01 -3.63 6.36
N LEU A 18 8.17 -2.64 6.72
CA LEU A 18 8.64 -1.40 7.34
C LEU A 18 9.29 -1.63 8.70
N PHE A 19 8.74 -2.54 9.50
CA PHE A 19 9.29 -2.90 10.80
C PHE A 19 10.69 -3.50 10.66
N ILE A 20 10.86 -4.48 9.76
CA ILE A 20 12.14 -5.13 9.48
C ILE A 20 13.16 -4.11 8.93
N ALA A 21 12.74 -3.22 8.02
CA ALA A 21 13.61 -2.17 7.48
C ALA A 21 14.08 -1.20 8.57
N ASN A 22 13.21 -0.84 9.51
CA ASN A 22 13.58 0.01 10.64
C ASN A 22 14.50 -0.69 11.64
N LEU A 23 14.32 -2.00 11.85
CA LEU A 23 15.23 -2.80 12.66
C LEU A 23 16.62 -2.89 12.01
N ALA A 24 16.68 -3.04 10.68
CA ALA A 24 17.94 -2.98 9.95
C ALA A 24 18.63 -1.62 10.11
N GLU A 25 17.89 -0.52 10.00
CA GLU A 25 18.46 0.82 10.20
C GLU A 25 18.94 1.03 11.65
N ARG A 26 18.23 0.51 12.65
CA ARG A 26 18.70 0.53 14.05
C ARG A 26 20.05 -0.17 14.20
N LEU A 27 20.21 -1.36 13.61
CA LEU A 27 21.48 -2.09 13.66
C LEU A 27 22.59 -1.31 12.95
N ARG A 28 22.28 -0.64 11.85
CA ARG A 28 23.23 0.24 11.14
C ARG A 28 23.67 1.42 12.00
N GLU A 29 22.74 2.08 12.70
CA GLU A 29 23.05 3.16 13.66
C GLU A 29 23.96 2.69 14.81
N GLN A 30 23.89 1.40 15.16
CA GLN A 30 24.72 0.74 16.18
C GLN A 30 26.02 0.13 15.64
N GLU A 31 26.34 0.37 14.36
CA GLU A 31 27.50 -0.22 13.66
C GLU A 31 27.53 -1.77 13.66
N GLN A 32 26.37 -2.39 13.82
CA GLN A 32 26.19 -3.84 13.82
C GLN A 32 25.87 -4.37 12.40
N PRO A 33 26.08 -5.68 12.14
CA PRO A 33 25.75 -6.28 10.85
C PRO A 33 24.23 -6.23 10.59
N TYR A 34 23.80 -5.27 9.77
CA TYR A 34 22.38 -5.02 9.46
C TYR A 34 21.90 -5.61 8.13
N MET A 35 22.83 -6.03 7.27
CA MET A 35 22.55 -6.47 5.91
C MET A 35 21.52 -7.62 5.81
N PRO A 36 21.51 -8.65 6.68
CA PRO A 36 20.52 -9.72 6.59
C PRO A 36 19.07 -9.21 6.72
N LEU A 37 18.82 -8.28 7.65
CA LEU A 37 17.49 -7.69 7.83
C LEU A 37 17.12 -6.75 6.68
N ALA A 38 18.07 -5.95 6.19
CA ALA A 38 17.84 -5.09 5.03
C ALA A 38 17.48 -5.92 3.79
N VAL A 39 18.23 -7.01 3.53
CA VAL A 39 17.96 -7.93 2.42
C VAL A 39 16.61 -8.61 2.60
N LEU A 40 16.25 -9.06 3.81
CA LEU A 40 14.92 -9.62 4.08
C LEU A 40 13.81 -8.64 3.70
N ALA A 41 13.91 -7.37 4.15
CA ALA A 41 12.93 -6.35 3.79
C ALA A 41 12.85 -6.10 2.27
N TYR A 42 14.00 -6.05 1.58
CA TYR A 42 14.05 -5.86 0.14
C TYR A 42 13.49 -7.05 -0.63
N VAL A 43 13.81 -8.28 -0.22
CA VAL A 43 13.29 -9.50 -0.84
C VAL A 43 11.79 -9.61 -0.62
N SER A 44 11.30 -9.36 0.60
CA SER A 44 9.85 -9.38 0.87
C SER A 44 9.09 -8.36 0.02
N LEU A 45 9.57 -7.12 -0.08
CA LEU A 45 8.95 -6.11 -0.94
C LEU A 45 9.10 -6.45 -2.43
N GLY A 46 10.26 -6.97 -2.82
CA GLY A 46 10.54 -7.42 -4.18
C GLY A 46 9.63 -8.56 -4.62
N LEU A 47 9.37 -9.54 -3.74
CA LEU A 47 8.41 -10.61 -3.99
C LEU A 47 7.00 -10.07 -4.18
N LEU A 48 6.58 -9.12 -3.35
CA LEU A 48 5.26 -8.49 -3.46
C LEU A 48 5.12 -7.79 -4.82
N TYR A 49 6.10 -6.97 -5.22
CA TYR A 49 6.08 -6.36 -6.56
C TYR A 49 6.23 -7.37 -7.69
N GLY A 50 6.99 -8.45 -7.50
CA GLY A 50 7.11 -9.53 -8.48
C GLY A 50 5.77 -10.20 -8.75
N VAL A 51 5.00 -10.51 -7.70
CA VAL A 51 3.64 -11.04 -7.82
C VAL A 51 2.74 -10.04 -8.54
N LEU A 52 2.77 -8.76 -8.15
CA LEU A 52 1.96 -7.72 -8.81
C LEU A 52 2.33 -7.56 -10.29
N ALA A 53 3.61 -7.62 -10.64
CA ALA A 53 4.07 -7.56 -12.03
C ALA A 53 3.57 -8.76 -12.83
N LEU A 54 3.62 -9.97 -12.26
CA LEU A 54 3.08 -11.17 -12.89
C LEU A 54 1.55 -11.08 -13.07
N LEU A 55 0.82 -10.53 -12.09
CA LEU A 55 -0.62 -10.29 -12.21
C LEU A 55 -0.94 -9.27 -13.32
N GLY A 56 -0.21 -8.15 -13.37
CA GLY A 56 -0.37 -7.15 -14.43
C GLY A 56 -0.03 -7.68 -15.82
N LEU A 57 1.03 -8.50 -15.92
CA LEU A 57 1.39 -9.19 -17.15
C LEU A 57 0.33 -10.21 -17.57
N GLY A 58 -0.17 -11.02 -16.64
CA GLY A 58 -1.24 -11.98 -16.89
C GLY A 58 -2.52 -11.30 -17.37
N ALA A 59 -2.88 -10.17 -16.76
CA ALA A 59 -4.04 -9.37 -17.15
C ALA A 59 -3.99 -8.87 -18.60
N LEU A 60 -2.79 -8.66 -19.18
CA LEU A 60 -2.66 -8.26 -20.60
C LEU A 60 -3.21 -9.33 -21.56
N PHE A 61 -3.12 -10.60 -21.18
CA PHE A 61 -3.54 -11.72 -22.02
C PHE A 61 -4.99 -12.14 -21.76
N VAL A 62 -5.62 -11.65 -20.70
CA VAL A 62 -7.01 -12.00 -20.36
C VAL A 62 -7.99 -11.65 -21.49
N PRO A 63 -7.97 -10.46 -22.11
CA PRO A 63 -8.89 -10.15 -23.19
C PRO A 63 -8.80 -11.11 -24.39
N ALA A 64 -7.58 -11.54 -24.74
CA ALA A 64 -7.38 -12.49 -25.83
C ALA A 64 -7.92 -13.89 -25.47
N GLY A 65 -7.76 -14.32 -24.22
CA GLY A 65 -8.34 -15.57 -23.72
C GLY A 65 -9.87 -15.52 -23.67
N LEU A 66 -10.46 -14.39 -23.26
CA LEU A 66 -11.90 -14.20 -23.18
C LEU A 66 -12.58 -14.22 -24.55
N GLN A 67 -11.94 -13.65 -25.58
CA GLN A 67 -12.46 -13.71 -26.96
C GLN A 67 -12.57 -15.15 -27.47
N ALA A 68 -11.73 -16.06 -26.98
CA ALA A 68 -11.78 -17.48 -27.34
C ALA A 68 -12.89 -18.25 -26.59
N GLN A 69 -13.42 -17.72 -25.47
CA GLN A 69 -14.41 -18.37 -24.62
C GLN A 69 -15.44 -17.36 -24.09
N PRO A 70 -16.51 -17.06 -24.85
CA PRO A 70 -17.51 -16.05 -24.50
C PRO A 70 -18.23 -16.35 -23.18
N ASP A 71 -18.52 -17.62 -22.89
CA ASP A 71 -19.19 -18.03 -21.64
C ASP A 71 -18.36 -17.67 -20.40
N LEU A 72 -17.03 -17.78 -20.51
CA LEU A 72 -16.10 -17.44 -19.43
C LEU A 72 -16.03 -15.93 -19.22
N GLN A 73 -16.21 -15.13 -20.27
CA GLN A 73 -16.31 -13.68 -20.18
C GLN A 73 -17.55 -13.24 -19.39
N GLU A 74 -18.70 -13.86 -19.67
CA GLU A 74 -19.93 -13.56 -18.94
C GLU A 74 -19.79 -13.92 -17.45
N GLN A 75 -19.25 -15.10 -17.15
CA GLN A 75 -18.96 -15.52 -15.79
C GLN A 75 -17.99 -14.56 -15.08
N LEU A 76 -16.88 -14.18 -15.72
CA LEU A 76 -15.93 -13.26 -15.10
C LEU A 76 -16.53 -11.88 -14.84
N ASN A 77 -17.35 -11.35 -15.75
CA ASN A 77 -17.99 -10.05 -15.57
C ASN A 77 -18.97 -10.02 -14.39
N THR A 78 -19.58 -11.16 -14.04
CA THR A 78 -20.44 -11.24 -12.85
C THR A 78 -19.65 -11.22 -11.54
N ILE A 79 -18.43 -11.77 -11.53
CA ILE A 79 -17.59 -11.84 -10.34
C ILE A 79 -16.77 -10.54 -10.17
N VAL A 80 -16.09 -10.12 -11.23
CA VAL A 80 -15.25 -8.92 -11.27
C VAL A 80 -15.57 -8.12 -12.54
N PRO A 81 -16.45 -7.11 -12.44
CA PRO A 81 -16.82 -6.26 -13.57
C PRO A 81 -15.66 -5.31 -13.89
N VAL A 82 -14.78 -5.75 -14.79
CA VAL A 82 -13.63 -4.97 -15.24
C VAL A 82 -14.06 -4.01 -16.35
N GLN A 83 -13.99 -2.70 -16.10
CA GLN A 83 -14.23 -1.68 -17.12
C GLN A 83 -13.08 -1.61 -18.14
N SER A 84 -11.83 -1.73 -17.70
CA SER A 84 -10.66 -1.64 -18.57
C SER A 84 -9.53 -2.56 -18.11
N TRP A 85 -9.37 -3.66 -18.85
CA TRP A 85 -8.23 -4.56 -18.73
C TRP A 85 -6.90 -3.85 -18.99
N ALA A 86 -6.88 -2.84 -19.87
CA ALA A 86 -5.67 -2.07 -20.14
C ALA A 86 -5.21 -1.29 -18.89
N TRP A 87 -6.13 -0.64 -18.19
CA TRP A 87 -5.82 0.07 -16.94
C TRP A 87 -5.37 -0.88 -15.84
N LEU A 88 -6.05 -2.02 -15.64
CA LEU A 88 -5.60 -3.04 -14.69
C LEU A 88 -4.22 -3.57 -15.04
N SER A 89 -3.98 -3.89 -16.31
CA SER A 89 -2.74 -4.55 -16.72
C SER A 89 -1.55 -3.60 -16.64
N TRP A 90 -1.58 -2.51 -17.42
CA TRP A 90 -0.46 -1.56 -17.47
C TRP A 90 -0.31 -0.77 -16.18
N GLY A 91 -1.43 -0.42 -15.54
CA GLY A 91 -1.43 0.34 -14.30
C GLY A 91 -0.95 -0.47 -13.08
N ILE A 92 -0.96 -1.81 -13.14
CA ILE A 92 -0.29 -2.65 -12.13
C ILE A 92 1.14 -2.98 -12.57
N LEU A 93 1.35 -3.34 -13.83
CA LEU A 93 2.65 -3.78 -14.35
C LEU A 93 3.71 -2.67 -14.31
N ILE A 94 3.40 -1.48 -14.81
CA ILE A 94 4.39 -0.39 -14.90
C ILE A 94 4.85 0.03 -13.49
N PRO A 95 3.95 0.34 -12.54
CA PRO A 95 4.41 0.77 -11.22
C PRO A 95 5.04 -0.37 -10.40
N SER A 96 4.66 -1.63 -10.61
CA SER A 96 5.33 -2.75 -9.93
C SER A 96 6.76 -2.94 -10.42
N LEU A 97 7.00 -2.84 -11.73
CA LEU A 97 8.35 -2.82 -12.30
C LEU A 97 9.13 -1.59 -11.81
N ALA A 98 8.50 -0.40 -11.77
CA ALA A 98 9.12 0.79 -11.20
C ALA A 98 9.48 0.58 -9.72
N GLY A 99 8.60 -0.03 -8.94
CA GLY A 99 8.83 -0.37 -7.53
C GLY A 99 10.06 -1.26 -7.33
N LEU A 100 10.23 -2.27 -8.21
CA LEU A 100 11.42 -3.12 -8.25
C LEU A 100 12.68 -2.33 -8.64
N LEU A 101 12.59 -1.48 -9.66
CA LEU A 101 13.71 -0.63 -10.08
C LEU A 101 14.16 0.30 -8.95
N LEU A 102 13.22 0.88 -8.18
CA LEU A 102 13.51 1.73 -7.01
C LEU A 102 14.22 0.98 -5.88
N LEU A 103 14.13 -0.36 -5.81
CA LEU A 103 14.91 -1.18 -4.89
C LEU A 103 16.35 -1.41 -5.34
N LEU A 104 16.71 -1.05 -6.58
CA LEU A 104 18.08 -1.16 -7.05
C LEU A 104 18.92 0.02 -6.55
N LYS A 105 20.09 -0.29 -5.99
CA LYS A 105 21.04 0.72 -5.48
C LYS A 105 21.38 1.81 -6.50
N PRO A 106 21.62 1.53 -7.79
CA PRO A 106 21.91 2.58 -8.78
C PRO A 106 20.78 3.60 -8.93
N VAL A 107 19.52 3.14 -8.98
CA VAL A 107 18.35 4.01 -9.12
C VAL A 107 18.21 4.89 -7.88
N ARG A 108 18.38 4.34 -6.68
CA ARG A 108 18.35 5.13 -5.44
C ARG A 108 19.45 6.18 -5.36
N ARG A 109 20.66 5.87 -5.82
CA ARG A 109 21.77 6.84 -5.86
C ARG A 109 21.47 7.99 -6.82
N TRP A 110 20.83 7.70 -7.94
CA TRP A 110 20.36 8.72 -8.86
C TRP A 110 19.28 9.61 -8.23
N LEU A 111 18.29 9.01 -7.53
CA LEU A 111 17.26 9.75 -6.80
C LEU A 111 17.81 10.62 -5.66
N ALA A 112 18.81 10.13 -4.95
CA ALA A 112 19.51 10.89 -3.91
C ALA A 112 20.24 12.13 -4.48
N GLY A 113 20.50 12.18 -5.80
CA GLY A 113 21.09 13.35 -6.44
C GLY A 113 20.19 14.58 -6.47
N PHE A 114 18.87 14.41 -6.35
CA PHE A 114 17.90 15.51 -6.39
C PHE A 114 16.96 15.56 -5.17
N SER A 115 17.18 14.71 -4.17
CA SER A 115 16.34 14.62 -2.97
C SER A 115 17.18 14.50 -1.71
N THR A 116 16.58 14.67 -0.53
CA THR A 116 17.23 14.46 0.78
C THR A 116 17.33 12.98 1.18
N LEU A 117 17.18 12.08 0.21
CA LEU A 117 17.16 10.64 0.44
C LEU A 117 18.57 10.08 0.66
N ASP A 118 18.80 9.39 1.78
CA ASP A 118 19.97 8.51 1.93
C ASP A 118 19.76 7.20 1.15
N ALA A 119 20.52 7.00 0.08
CA ALA A 119 20.44 5.80 -0.77
C ALA A 119 20.89 4.51 -0.07
N ALA A 120 21.65 4.63 1.03
CA ALA A 120 22.11 3.52 1.85
C ALA A 120 21.14 3.16 3.00
N ASN A 121 20.19 4.05 3.33
CA ASN A 121 19.20 3.81 4.38
C ASN A 121 18.13 2.81 3.90
N PRO A 122 17.97 1.63 4.57
CA PRO A 122 17.00 0.63 4.16
C PRO A 122 15.54 1.08 4.26
N VAL A 123 15.23 1.95 5.23
CA VAL A 123 13.86 2.50 5.37
C VAL A 123 13.57 3.41 4.21
N HIS A 124 14.47 4.31 3.84
CA HIS A 124 14.30 5.20 2.69
C HIS A 124 14.13 4.41 1.38
N ALA A 125 14.90 3.34 1.22
CA ALA A 125 14.79 2.44 0.08
C ALA A 125 13.40 1.79 -0.03
N VAL A 126 12.92 1.22 1.08
CA VAL A 126 11.60 0.59 1.16
C VAL A 126 10.48 1.63 0.97
N SER A 127 10.54 2.76 1.67
CA SER A 127 9.50 3.80 1.61
C SER A 127 9.35 4.39 0.22
N VAL A 128 10.46 4.70 -0.47
CA VAL A 128 10.38 5.21 -1.85
C VAL A 128 9.81 4.18 -2.80
N SER A 129 10.22 2.92 -2.69
CA SER A 129 9.65 1.85 -3.49
C SER A 129 8.14 1.70 -3.23
N MET A 130 7.69 1.73 -1.98
CA MET A 130 6.27 1.65 -1.58
C MET A 130 5.38 2.77 -2.13
N THR A 131 5.95 3.90 -2.57
CA THR A 131 5.16 4.97 -3.22
C THR A 131 4.44 4.47 -4.47
N MET A 132 4.97 3.43 -5.13
CA MET A 132 4.33 2.82 -6.29
C MET A 132 3.03 2.08 -5.97
N PHE A 133 2.72 1.80 -4.69
CA PHE A 133 1.38 1.32 -4.33
C PHE A 133 0.27 2.32 -4.65
N ILE A 134 0.56 3.63 -4.62
CA ILE A 134 -0.43 4.67 -4.91
C ILE A 134 -0.99 4.53 -6.35
N PRO A 135 -0.15 4.57 -7.41
CA PRO A 135 -0.65 4.38 -8.77
C PRO A 135 -1.22 2.97 -9.00
N ILE A 136 -0.76 1.93 -8.29
CA ILE A 136 -1.35 0.58 -8.38
C ILE A 136 -2.78 0.59 -7.87
N TYR A 137 -3.03 1.17 -6.68
CA TYR A 137 -4.40 1.29 -6.15
C TYR A 137 -5.27 2.12 -7.09
N LEU A 138 -4.75 3.21 -7.65
CA LEU A 138 -5.46 4.01 -8.63
C LEU A 138 -5.80 3.20 -9.89
N ALA A 139 -4.86 2.40 -10.40
CA ALA A 139 -5.07 1.53 -11.54
C ALA A 139 -6.16 0.48 -11.30
N PHE A 140 -6.23 -0.10 -10.09
CA PHE A 140 -7.33 -0.96 -9.70
C PHE A 140 -8.67 -0.24 -9.75
N THR A 141 -8.76 0.95 -9.17
CA THR A 141 -10.00 1.75 -9.17
C THR A 141 -10.44 2.11 -10.59
N LEU A 142 -9.52 2.56 -11.44
CA LEU A 142 -9.82 2.93 -12.83
C LEU A 142 -10.09 1.71 -13.73
N GLY A 143 -9.43 0.59 -13.43
CA GLY A 143 -9.57 -0.65 -14.18
C GLY A 143 -10.88 -1.37 -13.91
N ILE A 144 -11.34 -1.40 -12.66
CA ILE A 144 -12.69 -1.89 -12.32
C ILE A 144 -13.74 -0.87 -12.77
N GLY A 145 -13.50 0.41 -12.52
CA GLY A 145 -14.41 1.49 -12.87
C GLY A 145 -15.30 1.92 -11.71
N LEU A 146 -15.42 3.22 -11.49
CA LEU A 146 -16.21 3.79 -10.40
C LEU A 146 -17.69 3.40 -10.47
N ASN A 147 -18.25 3.34 -11.69
CA ASN A 147 -19.64 2.94 -11.89
C ASN A 147 -19.86 1.47 -11.50
N ASN A 148 -18.96 0.59 -11.91
CA ASN A 148 -19.03 -0.84 -11.57
C ASN A 148 -18.89 -1.07 -10.07
N LEU A 149 -17.97 -0.36 -9.42
CA LEU A 149 -17.83 -0.38 -7.95
C LEU A 149 -19.11 0.11 -7.25
N ALA A 150 -19.70 1.20 -7.74
CA ALA A 150 -20.95 1.73 -7.18
C ALA A 150 -22.12 0.75 -7.35
N THR A 151 -22.26 0.13 -8.53
CA THR A 151 -23.27 -0.90 -8.78
C THR A 151 -23.07 -2.11 -7.88
N GLN A 152 -21.85 -2.62 -7.74
CA GLN A 152 -21.55 -3.73 -6.82
C GLN A 152 -21.92 -3.41 -5.37
N ILE A 153 -21.59 -2.20 -4.91
CA ILE A 153 -21.97 -1.73 -3.57
C ILE A 153 -23.50 -1.70 -3.43
N ALA A 154 -24.23 -1.19 -4.42
CA ALA A 154 -25.69 -1.13 -4.38
C ALA A 154 -26.32 -2.54 -4.35
N THR A 155 -25.86 -3.45 -5.21
CA THR A 155 -26.33 -4.84 -5.24
C THR A 155 -26.05 -5.55 -3.92
N GLN A 156 -24.86 -5.36 -3.34
CA GLN A 156 -24.53 -5.97 -2.05
C GLN A 156 -25.42 -5.45 -0.91
N VAL A 157 -25.79 -4.17 -0.91
CA VAL A 157 -26.75 -3.60 0.05
C VAL A 157 -28.12 -4.27 -0.11
N GLU A 158 -28.59 -4.43 -1.35
CA GLU A 158 -29.89 -5.03 -1.66
C GLU A 158 -29.95 -6.50 -1.23
N GLU A 159 -28.89 -7.29 -1.50
CA GLU A 159 -28.85 -8.72 -1.18
C GLU A 159 -28.64 -9.00 0.31
N THR A 160 -27.78 -8.24 0.98
CA THR A 160 -27.38 -8.53 2.37
C THR A 160 -28.08 -7.66 3.41
N GLY A 161 -28.77 -6.60 2.99
CA GLY A 161 -29.34 -5.58 3.87
C GLY A 161 -28.30 -4.81 4.70
N ARG A 162 -27.01 -4.95 4.39
CA ARG A 162 -25.90 -4.35 5.13
C ARG A 162 -25.12 -3.41 4.22
N GLN A 163 -24.66 -2.29 4.78
CA GLN A 163 -23.74 -1.42 4.07
C GLN A 163 -22.38 -2.12 3.88
N PRO A 164 -21.78 -2.12 2.68
CA PRO A 164 -20.52 -2.81 2.39
C PRO A 164 -19.34 -2.23 3.16
N VAL A 165 -19.43 -0.95 3.51
CA VAL A 165 -18.42 -0.24 4.29
C VAL A 165 -19.08 0.28 5.55
N THR A 166 -18.75 -0.33 6.69
CA THR A 166 -19.22 0.15 7.99
C THR A 166 -18.32 1.28 8.50
N VAL A 167 -18.88 2.18 9.30
CA VAL A 167 -18.10 3.23 9.99
C VAL A 167 -16.96 2.62 10.82
N GLY A 168 -17.21 1.46 11.44
CA GLY A 168 -16.17 0.72 12.17
C GLY A 168 -15.01 0.26 11.28
N LEU A 169 -15.28 -0.19 10.06
CA LEU A 169 -14.25 -0.58 9.10
C LEU A 169 -13.37 0.60 8.69
N LEU A 170 -13.98 1.77 8.46
CA LEU A 170 -13.25 3.01 8.15
C LEU A 170 -12.31 3.41 9.29
N TRP A 171 -12.75 3.27 10.54
CA TRP A 171 -11.90 3.52 11.71
C TRP A 171 -10.73 2.54 11.82
N VAL A 172 -10.97 1.24 11.57
CA VAL A 172 -9.91 0.23 11.54
C VAL A 172 -8.87 0.55 10.47
N GLN A 173 -9.32 0.87 9.25
CA GLN A 173 -8.42 1.22 8.15
C GLN A 173 -7.61 2.48 8.47
N THR A 174 -8.25 3.51 9.03
CA THR A 174 -7.57 4.75 9.45
C THR A 174 -6.54 4.48 10.54
N ALA A 175 -6.90 3.67 11.55
CA ALA A 175 -5.98 3.27 12.61
C ALA A 175 -4.76 2.50 12.08
N LEU A 176 -4.95 1.63 11.08
CA LEU A 176 -3.86 0.91 10.43
C LEU A 176 -2.96 1.84 9.61
N PHE A 177 -3.51 2.86 8.94
CA PHE A 177 -2.68 3.88 8.28
C PHE A 177 -1.84 4.67 9.29
N VAL A 178 -2.41 5.05 10.43
CA VAL A 178 -1.67 5.68 11.53
C VAL A 178 -0.57 4.75 12.05
N LEU A 179 -0.87 3.46 12.23
CA LEU A 179 0.10 2.47 12.65
C LEU A 179 1.26 2.34 11.63
N ILE A 180 0.96 2.31 10.34
CA ILE A 180 1.97 2.27 9.27
C ILE A 180 2.84 3.52 9.32
N ALA A 181 2.25 4.71 9.51
CA ALA A 181 3.01 5.95 9.65
C ALA A 181 3.95 5.90 10.87
N LEU A 182 3.46 5.45 12.04
CA LEU A 182 4.26 5.30 13.26
C LEU A 182 5.41 4.30 13.08
N VAL A 183 5.10 3.10 12.58
CA VAL A 183 6.12 2.07 12.32
C VAL A 183 7.12 2.57 11.26
N GLY A 184 6.64 3.23 10.21
CA GLY A 184 7.45 3.80 9.15
C GLY A 184 8.50 4.79 9.66
N VAL A 185 8.17 5.64 10.63
CA VAL A 185 9.15 6.57 11.23
C VAL A 185 10.06 5.93 12.29
N GLY A 186 9.81 4.67 12.67
CA GLY A 186 10.65 3.88 13.57
C GLY A 186 10.10 3.70 14.99
N TRP A 187 8.79 3.88 15.19
CA TRP A 187 8.15 3.51 16.46
C TRP A 187 8.35 2.01 16.76
N LEU A 188 8.57 1.66 18.03
CA LEU A 188 8.86 0.30 18.55
C LEU A 188 10.18 -0.33 18.11
N THR A 189 10.95 0.31 17.23
CA THR A 189 12.23 -0.21 16.75
C THR A 189 13.37 0.64 17.28
N ARG A 190 13.50 1.89 16.82
CA ARG A 190 14.57 2.83 17.21
C ARG A 190 14.09 4.08 17.96
N ARG A 191 12.79 4.40 17.90
CA ARG A 191 12.23 5.63 18.49
C ARG A 191 11.14 5.37 19.49
N SER A 192 11.06 6.26 20.49
CA SER A 192 9.94 6.32 21.42
C SER A 192 8.66 6.82 20.73
N PHE A 193 7.50 6.63 21.36
CA PHE A 193 6.22 7.13 20.82
C PHE A 193 6.23 8.65 20.64
N LYS A 194 6.78 9.38 21.62
CA LYS A 194 6.87 10.85 21.59
C LYS A 194 7.78 11.33 20.44
N GLU A 195 8.94 10.71 20.25
CA GLU A 195 9.83 11.01 19.13
C GLU A 195 9.19 10.74 17.77
N SER A 196 8.40 9.66 17.69
CA SER A 196 7.68 9.30 16.47
C SER A 196 6.64 10.35 16.09
N LEU A 197 5.87 10.85 17.06
CA LEU A 197 4.91 11.95 16.85
C LEU A 197 5.61 13.25 16.41
N VAL A 198 6.70 13.62 17.08
CA VAL A 198 7.50 14.81 16.70
C VAL A 198 8.01 14.68 15.26
N ARG A 199 8.48 13.50 14.86
CA ARG A 199 8.97 13.28 13.49
C ARG A 199 7.86 13.33 12.44
N LEU A 200 6.66 12.85 12.78
CA LEU A 200 5.48 12.95 11.95
C LEU A 200 4.94 14.39 11.85
N GLY A 201 5.50 15.34 12.61
CA GLY A 201 5.03 16.72 12.66
C GLY A 201 3.71 16.86 13.43
N VAL A 202 3.34 15.88 14.25
CA VAL A 202 2.14 15.96 15.09
C VAL A 202 2.42 16.92 16.24
N VAL A 203 1.87 18.13 16.13
CA VAL A 203 1.90 19.14 17.17
C VAL A 203 0.65 18.99 18.04
N ALA A 204 0.77 19.21 19.35
CA ALA A 204 -0.39 19.24 20.23
C ALA A 204 -1.32 20.40 19.80
N PRO A 205 -2.60 20.13 19.46
CA PRO A 205 -3.50 21.18 19.03
C PRO A 205 -3.68 22.19 20.16
N THR A 206 -3.76 23.47 19.83
CA THR A 206 -4.01 24.50 20.84
C THR A 206 -5.45 24.37 21.38
N PRO A 207 -5.74 24.72 22.64
CA PRO A 207 -7.10 24.65 23.19
C PRO A 207 -8.13 25.43 22.35
N ARG A 208 -7.67 26.48 21.64
CA ARG A 208 -8.49 27.26 20.70
C ARG A 208 -8.87 26.46 19.46
N GLU A 209 -7.94 25.70 18.88
CA GLU A 209 -8.21 24.81 17.75
C GLU A 209 -9.19 23.70 18.14
N VAL A 210 -9.05 23.15 19.36
CA VAL A 210 -9.99 22.14 19.88
C VAL A 210 -11.38 22.73 20.06
N LEU A 211 -11.50 23.94 20.62
CA LEU A 211 -12.79 24.62 20.77
C LEU A 211 -13.44 24.96 19.42
N ILE A 212 -12.66 25.36 18.41
CA ILE A 212 -13.18 25.59 17.05
C ILE A 212 -13.64 24.26 16.42
N ALA A 213 -12.86 23.19 16.57
CA ALA A 213 -13.24 21.88 16.04
C ALA A 213 -14.51 21.33 16.69
N VAL A 214 -14.69 21.50 18.01
CA VAL A 214 -15.90 21.10 18.74
C VAL A 214 -17.08 22.02 18.47
N GLY A 215 -16.85 23.31 18.21
CA GLY A 215 -17.91 24.28 17.88
C GLY A 215 -18.41 24.23 16.44
N VAL A 216 -17.63 23.62 15.53
CA VAL A 216 -17.99 23.42 14.11
C VAL A 216 -18.52 22.00 13.83
N ALA A 217 -18.23 21.03 14.71
CA ALA A 217 -18.77 19.66 14.66
C ALA A 217 -20.21 19.60 15.20
#